data_AF-A0A0D0DNC2-F1
#
_entry.id   AF-A0A0D0DNC2-F1
#
_cell.length_a   1.000
_cell.length_b   1.000
_cell.length_c   1.000
_cell.angle_alpha   90.00
_cell.angle_beta   90.00
_cell.angle_gamma   90.00
#
_symmetry.space_group_name_H-M   'P 1'
#
loop_
_entity.id
_entity.type
_entity.pdbx_description
1 polymer ?
#
loop_
_entity_poly.entity_id
_entity_poly.type
_entity_poly.pdbx_seq_one_letter_code
_entity_poly.pdbx_strand_id
1 'polypeptide(L)'
;MAIFEALADCRMTVSQFLLAPLTHQHYDKHPVTKDILLHSTDIIGTILVHPMRNPNIIQHLTKLAKNSYLKEICDVASMQGGWNFGVSTATTKQLDDFGLDDMACDFKAHAPGFGGFIGALLGQMQRGLLKQD
;
A
#
# COMPACT_ATOMS: atom_id res chain seq x y z
N MET A 1 5.38 16.82 -28.54
CA MET A 1 6.52 17.76 -28.38
C MET A 1 6.10 19.09 -27.76
N ALA A 2 4.97 19.68 -28.16
CA ALA A 2 4.49 20.97 -27.63
C ALA A 2 4.43 21.09 -26.08
N ILE A 3 4.13 20.01 -25.35
CA ILE A 3 4.06 20.04 -23.87
C ILE A 3 5.45 20.28 -23.24
N PHE A 4 6.52 19.68 -23.76
CA PHE A 4 7.85 19.88 -23.20
C PHE A 4 8.38 21.28 -23.49
N GLU A 5 8.05 21.82 -24.66
CA GLU A 5 8.36 23.21 -25.03
C GLU A 5 7.61 24.20 -24.14
N ALA A 6 6.29 24.02 -23.96
CA ALA A 6 5.50 24.86 -23.06
C ALA A 6 6.01 24.83 -21.61
N LEU A 7 6.44 23.66 -21.12
CA LEU A 7 7.06 23.54 -19.80
C LEU A 7 8.40 24.28 -19.72
N ALA A 8 9.23 24.18 -20.76
CA ALA A 8 10.49 24.90 -20.84
C ALA A 8 10.29 26.43 -20.85
N ASP A 9 9.30 26.91 -21.62
CA ASP A 9 8.93 28.34 -21.66
C ASP A 9 8.46 28.84 -20.30
N CYS A 10 7.74 27.99 -19.56
CA CYS A 10 7.30 28.27 -18.19
C CYS A 10 8.40 28.04 -17.13
N ARG A 11 9.62 27.67 -17.53
CA ARG A 11 10.73 27.30 -16.63
C ARG A 11 10.34 26.23 -15.61
N MET A 12 9.47 25.31 -16.00
CA MET A 12 9.00 24.20 -15.15
C MET A 12 9.59 22.88 -15.64
N THR A 13 10.01 22.04 -14.70
CA THR A 13 10.34 20.65 -15.02
C THR A 13 9.08 19.81 -15.12
N VAL A 14 9.17 18.66 -15.80
CA VAL A 14 8.08 17.67 -15.84
C VAL A 14 7.73 17.18 -14.44
N SER A 15 8.72 17.00 -13.56
CA SER A 15 8.48 16.62 -12.17
C SER A 15 7.71 17.67 -11.38
N GLN A 16 8.03 18.96 -11.55
CA GLN A 16 7.28 20.06 -10.92
C GLN A 16 5.84 20.11 -11.44
N PHE A 17 5.65 19.91 -12.74
CA PHE A 17 4.32 19.85 -13.34
C PHE A 17 3.47 18.69 -12.80
N LEU A 18 4.08 17.51 -12.61
CA LEU A 18 3.38 16.34 -12.04
C LEU A 18 3.10 16.49 -10.53
N LEU A 19 3.99 17.14 -9.78
CA LEU A 19 3.86 17.28 -8.33
C LEU A 19 2.94 18.43 -7.93
N ALA A 20 2.86 19.50 -8.71
CA ALA A 20 2.06 20.68 -8.35
C ALA A 20 0.57 20.35 -8.10
N PRO A 21 -0.11 19.55 -8.96
CA PRO A 21 -1.51 19.16 -8.73
C PRO A 21 -1.73 18.29 -7.49
N LEU A 22 -0.70 17.56 -7.05
CA LEU A 22 -0.76 16.65 -5.90
C LEU A 22 -0.42 17.32 -4.57
N THR A 23 0.12 18.53 -4.60
CA THR A 23 0.69 19.21 -3.42
C THR A 23 -0.01 20.51 -3.06
N HIS A 24 -0.64 21.17 -4.04
CA HIS A 24 -1.31 22.45 -3.82
C HIS A 24 -2.83 22.25 -3.80
N GLN A 25 -3.46 22.69 -2.70
CA GLN A 25 -4.91 22.59 -2.48
C GLN A 25 -5.76 23.19 -3.61
N HIS A 26 -5.22 24.15 -4.36
CA HIS A 26 -5.90 24.75 -5.51
C HIS A 26 -6.30 23.72 -6.58
N TYR A 27 -5.59 22.60 -6.65
CA TYR A 27 -5.82 21.57 -7.67
C TYR A 27 -6.60 20.35 -7.15
N ASP A 28 -7.06 20.32 -5.89
CA ASP A 28 -7.70 19.13 -5.29
C ASP A 28 -8.89 18.59 -6.10
N LYS A 29 -9.63 19.48 -6.79
CA LYS A 29 -10.78 19.15 -7.63
C LYS A 29 -10.49 19.25 -9.12
N HIS A 30 -9.25 19.53 -9.50
CA HIS A 30 -8.87 19.72 -10.90
C HIS A 30 -8.84 18.37 -11.63
N PRO A 31 -9.32 18.28 -12.89
CA PRO A 31 -9.34 17.01 -13.64
C PRO A 31 -7.99 16.31 -13.72
N VAL A 32 -6.90 17.08 -13.82
CA VAL A 32 -5.52 16.55 -13.87
C VAL A 32 -5.16 15.83 -12.57
N THR A 33 -5.56 16.32 -11.41
CA THR A 33 -5.28 15.64 -10.13
C THR A 33 -6.01 14.30 -10.08
N LYS A 34 -7.28 14.27 -10.51
CA LYS A 34 -8.06 13.02 -10.60
C LYS A 34 -7.42 12.02 -11.57
N ASP A 35 -6.97 12.49 -12.73
CA ASP A 35 -6.31 11.67 -13.76
C ASP A 35 -5.01 11.05 -13.24
N ILE A 36 -4.13 11.87 -12.63
CA ILE A 36 -2.87 11.40 -12.05
C ILE A 36 -3.11 10.37 -10.94
N LEU A 37 -4.10 10.61 -10.07
CA LEU A 37 -4.43 9.66 -8.99
C LEU A 37 -5.01 8.35 -9.54
N LEU A 38 -5.89 8.44 -10.55
CA LEU A 38 -6.48 7.28 -11.22
C LEU A 38 -5.41 6.39 -11.87
N HIS A 39 -4.42 6.99 -12.52
CA HIS A 39 -3.33 6.29 -13.21
C HIS A 39 -2.06 6.11 -12.36
N SER A 40 -2.12 6.38 -11.06
CA SER A 40 -0.94 6.37 -10.18
C SER A 40 -0.21 5.04 -10.15
N THR A 41 -0.92 3.91 -10.17
CA THR A 41 -0.31 2.57 -10.21
C THR A 41 0.47 2.34 -11.50
N ASP A 42 -0.06 2.74 -12.64
CA ASP A 42 0.60 2.60 -13.94
C ASP A 42 1.83 3.50 -14.03
N ILE A 43 1.73 4.73 -13.52
CA ILE A 43 2.84 5.68 -13.45
C ILE A 43 3.96 5.11 -12.58
N ILE A 44 3.67 4.68 -11.36
CA ILE A 44 4.66 4.09 -10.45
C ILE A 44 5.26 2.83 -11.05
N GLY A 45 4.42 1.95 -11.63
CA GLY A 45 4.87 0.72 -12.30
C GLY A 45 5.83 1.01 -13.44
N THR A 46 5.52 2.00 -14.28
CA THR A 46 6.38 2.44 -15.39
C THR A 46 7.72 2.97 -14.89
N ILE A 47 7.72 3.79 -13.82
CA ILE A 47 8.96 4.30 -13.22
C ILE A 47 9.81 3.14 -12.67
N LEU A 48 9.18 2.12 -12.08
CA LEU A 48 9.88 0.98 -11.50
C LEU A 48 10.56 0.09 -12.52
N VAL A 49 9.98 -0.07 -13.72
CA VAL A 49 10.59 -0.88 -14.79
C VAL A 49 11.53 -0.07 -15.68
N HIS A 50 11.58 1.26 -15.53
CA HIS A 50 12.40 2.11 -16.37
C HIS A 50 13.91 1.80 -16.22
N PRO A 51 14.67 1.63 -17.32
CA PRO A 51 16.09 1.26 -17.26
C PRO A 51 16.97 2.25 -16.48
N MET A 52 16.61 3.54 -16.56
CA MET A 52 17.33 4.64 -15.90
C MET A 52 16.67 5.04 -14.56
N ARG A 53 15.91 4.14 -13.92
CA ARG A 53 15.30 4.44 -12.61
C ARG A 53 16.37 4.76 -11.57
N ASN A 54 16.00 5.57 -10.59
CA ASN A 54 16.83 5.76 -9.40
C ASN A 54 16.98 4.40 -8.68
N PRO A 55 18.20 3.89 -8.43
CA PRO A 55 18.39 2.58 -7.80
C PRO A 55 17.77 2.50 -6.40
N ASN A 56 17.62 3.63 -5.70
CA ASN A 56 17.06 3.70 -4.37
C ASN A 56 15.52 3.72 -4.36
N ILE A 57 14.85 3.82 -5.52
CA ILE A 57 13.39 3.93 -5.58
C ILE A 57 12.70 2.73 -4.93
N ILE A 58 13.22 1.52 -5.15
CA ILE A 58 12.68 0.29 -4.57
C ILE A 58 12.80 0.33 -3.04
N GLN A 59 13.94 0.80 -2.51
CA GLN A 59 14.14 0.94 -1.08
C GLN A 59 13.17 1.97 -0.47
N HIS A 60 12.95 3.10 -1.15
CA HIS A 60 12.01 4.11 -0.71
C HIS A 60 10.57 3.60 -0.69
N LEU A 61 10.10 2.95 -1.76
CA LEU A 61 8.77 2.35 -1.82
C LEU A 61 8.60 1.24 -0.77
N THR A 62 9.63 0.42 -0.57
CA THR A 62 9.63 -0.61 0.48
C THR A 62 9.48 0.01 1.87
N LYS A 63 10.16 1.12 2.14
CA LYS A 63 10.02 1.83 3.42
C LYS A 63 8.61 2.38 3.62
N LEU A 64 8.00 2.95 2.57
CA LEU A 64 6.62 3.43 2.62
C LEU A 64 5.63 2.30 2.89
N ALA A 65 5.75 1.18 2.17
CA ALA A 65 4.90 0.01 2.38
C ALA A 65 5.05 -0.54 3.82
N LYS A 66 6.28 -0.67 4.32
CA LYS A 66 6.55 -1.10 5.71
C LYS A 66 5.88 -0.19 6.73
N ASN A 67 5.99 1.13 6.56
CA ASN A 67 5.37 2.09 7.47
C ASN A 67 3.84 1.97 7.45
N SER A 68 3.24 1.77 6.28
CA SER A 68 1.79 1.56 6.13
C SER A 68 1.33 0.28 6.84
N TYR A 69 2.02 -0.84 6.60
CA TYR A 69 1.69 -2.11 7.23
C TYR A 69 1.89 -2.07 8.74
N LEU A 70 2.96 -1.42 9.22
CA LEU A 70 3.19 -1.27 10.66
C LEU A 70 2.04 -0.52 11.33
N LYS A 71 1.53 0.54 10.69
CA LYS A 71 0.37 1.28 11.19
C LYS A 71 -0.86 0.38 11.27
N GLU A 72 -1.18 -0.33 10.20
CA GLU A 72 -2.32 -1.26 10.16
C GLU A 72 -2.21 -2.37 11.24
N ILE A 73 -1.01 -2.93 11.42
CA ILE A 73 -0.74 -3.93 12.47
C ILE A 73 -0.97 -3.34 13.86
N CYS A 74 -0.46 -2.13 14.12
CA CYS A 74 -0.66 -1.44 15.39
C CYS A 74 -2.14 -1.13 15.65
N ASP A 75 -2.89 -0.75 14.62
CA ASP A 75 -4.33 -0.46 14.74
C ASP A 75 -5.11 -1.74 15.10
N VAL A 76 -4.84 -2.86 14.43
CA VAL A 76 -5.43 -4.18 14.76
C VAL A 76 -5.04 -4.67 16.15
N ALA A 77 -3.76 -4.52 16.53
CA ALA A 77 -3.24 -4.94 17.82
C ALA A 77 -3.56 -3.96 18.96
N SER A 78 -4.34 -2.90 18.70
CA SER A 78 -4.76 -1.95 19.72
C SER A 78 -5.96 -2.47 20.53
N MET A 79 -6.17 -1.92 21.73
CA MET A 79 -7.36 -2.23 22.55
C MET A 79 -8.70 -2.00 21.85
N GLN A 80 -8.76 -1.11 20.86
CA GLN A 80 -9.97 -0.88 20.08
C GLN A 80 -10.14 -1.90 18.95
N GLY A 81 -9.06 -2.53 18.51
CA GLY A 81 -9.06 -3.56 17.48
C GLY A 81 -9.51 -4.93 17.96
N GLY A 82 -9.79 -5.10 19.26
CA GLY A 82 -10.39 -6.34 19.83
C GLY A 82 -9.45 -7.54 19.92
N TRP A 83 -8.40 -7.60 19.10
CA TRP A 83 -7.48 -8.73 18.98
C TRP A 83 -6.18 -8.55 19.78
N ASN A 84 -6.28 -8.15 21.05
CA ASN A 84 -5.17 -8.18 22.02
C ASN A 84 -4.82 -9.62 22.45
N PHE A 85 -4.81 -10.56 21.52
CA PHE A 85 -4.58 -11.96 21.79
C PHE A 85 -3.08 -12.21 21.87
N GLY A 86 -2.50 -11.93 23.04
CA GLY A 86 -1.24 -12.55 23.41
C GLY A 86 -1.51 -14.01 23.76
N VAL A 87 -0.97 -14.95 22.98
CA VAL A 87 -1.06 -16.40 23.30
C VAL A 87 -0.58 -16.69 24.73
N SER A 88 0.31 -15.85 25.28
CA SER A 88 0.84 -15.92 26.64
C SER A 88 -0.07 -15.32 27.73
N THR A 89 -1.09 -14.55 27.37
CA THR A 89 -1.97 -13.83 28.32
C THR A 89 -3.45 -14.15 28.15
N ALA A 90 -3.81 -14.95 27.14
CA ALA A 90 -5.18 -15.35 26.89
C ALA A 90 -5.70 -16.30 27.98
N THR A 91 -6.93 -16.04 28.44
CA THR A 91 -7.65 -16.99 29.31
C THR A 91 -8.15 -18.17 28.48
N THR A 92 -8.38 -19.33 29.12
CA THR A 92 -8.96 -20.51 28.46
C THR A 92 -10.30 -20.20 27.79
N LYS A 93 -11.14 -19.39 28.42
CA LYS A 93 -12.42 -18.95 27.84
C LYS A 93 -12.23 -18.14 26.55
N GLN A 94 -11.26 -17.23 26.52
CA GLN A 94 -10.95 -16.47 25.29
C GLN A 94 -10.41 -17.36 24.18
N LEU A 95 -9.75 -18.47 24.52
CA LEU A 95 -9.29 -19.45 23.54
C LEU A 95 -10.45 -20.30 23.01
N ASP A 96 -11.40 -20.68 23.86
CA ASP A 96 -12.61 -21.40 23.44
C ASP A 96 -13.53 -20.53 22.57
N ASP A 97 -13.62 -19.24 22.87
CA ASP A 97 -14.38 -18.25 22.10
C ASP A 97 -13.62 -17.73 20.86
N PHE A 98 -12.40 -18.22 20.59
CA PHE A 98 -11.57 -17.74 19.48
C PHE A 98 -12.03 -18.32 18.13
N GLY A 99 -12.57 -17.46 17.27
CA GLY A 99 -12.87 -17.77 15.87
C GLY A 99 -11.72 -17.33 14.95
N LEU A 100 -11.02 -18.28 14.32
CA LEU A 100 -9.97 -17.96 13.34
C LEU A 100 -10.55 -17.27 12.09
N ASP A 101 -11.77 -17.64 11.68
CA ASP A 101 -12.47 -17.00 10.57
C ASP A 101 -12.87 -15.57 10.90
N ASP A 102 -13.40 -15.34 12.11
CA ASP A 102 -13.76 -14.00 12.61
C ASP A 102 -12.51 -13.11 12.69
N MET A 103 -11.39 -13.64 13.22
CA MET A 103 -10.10 -12.95 13.23
C MET A 103 -9.67 -12.60 11.80
N ALA A 104 -9.75 -13.53 10.85
CA ALA A 104 -9.33 -13.29 9.47
C ALA A 104 -10.22 -12.23 8.78
N CYS A 105 -11.51 -12.19 9.09
CA CYS A 105 -12.45 -11.18 8.62
C CYS A 105 -12.13 -9.79 9.18
N ASP A 106 -11.98 -9.68 10.49
CA ASP A 106 -11.63 -8.42 11.17
C ASP A 106 -10.26 -7.91 10.74
N PHE A 107 -9.29 -8.81 10.61
CA PHE A 107 -7.96 -8.46 10.15
C PHE A 107 -7.96 -7.87 8.74
N LYS A 108 -8.77 -8.41 7.82
CA LYS A 108 -8.93 -7.84 6.47
C LYS A 108 -9.65 -6.49 6.49
N ALA A 109 -10.59 -6.28 7.41
CA ALA A 109 -11.32 -5.03 7.54
C ALA A 109 -10.44 -3.90 8.11
N HIS A 110 -9.60 -4.22 9.09
CA HIS A 110 -8.82 -3.25 9.84
C HIS A 110 -7.36 -3.10 9.35
N ALA A 111 -6.83 -4.10 8.66
CA ALA A 111 -5.51 -4.10 8.04
C ALA A 111 -5.58 -4.57 6.57
N PRO A 112 -6.29 -3.85 5.68
CA PRO A 112 -6.54 -4.32 4.31
C PRO A 112 -5.25 -4.46 3.48
N GLY A 113 -4.27 -3.56 3.65
CA GLY A 113 -3.00 -3.62 2.94
C GLY A 113 -2.15 -4.81 3.38
N PHE A 114 -1.95 -4.95 4.69
CA PHE A 114 -1.17 -6.03 5.27
C PHE A 114 -1.88 -7.38 5.12
N GLY A 115 -3.19 -7.44 5.32
CA GLY A 115 -4.02 -8.62 5.09
C GLY A 115 -4.00 -9.09 3.63
N GLY A 116 -4.06 -8.16 2.68
CA GLY A 116 -3.87 -8.48 1.26
C GLY A 116 -2.48 -9.07 0.97
N PHE A 117 -1.43 -8.51 1.59
CA PHE A 117 -0.06 -9.02 1.46
C PHE A 117 0.10 -10.44 2.01
N ILE A 118 -0.39 -10.70 3.24
CA ILE A 118 -0.38 -12.05 3.84
C ILE A 118 -1.20 -13.03 3.00
N GLY A 119 -2.39 -12.62 2.52
CA GLY A 119 -3.21 -13.43 1.63
C GLY A 119 -2.50 -13.81 0.33
N ALA A 120 -1.75 -12.88 -0.27
CA ALA A 120 -0.94 -13.16 -1.44
C ALA A 120 0.17 -14.17 -1.15
N LEU A 121 0.87 -14.06 -0.01
CA LEU A 121 1.90 -15.02 0.41
C LEU A 121 1.32 -16.41 0.62
N LEU A 122 0.21 -16.52 1.35
CA LEU A 122 -0.48 -17.79 1.62
C LEU A 122 -0.99 -18.46 0.35
N GLY A 123 -1.56 -17.67 -0.57
CA GLY A 123 -2.01 -18.17 -1.88
C GLY A 123 -0.87 -18.68 -2.77
N GLN A 124 0.34 -18.09 -2.67
CA GLN A 124 1.52 -18.61 -3.37
C GLN A 124 2.03 -19.91 -2.74
N MET A 125 2.02 -20.01 -1.41
CA MET A 125 2.42 -21.23 -0.70
C MET A 125 1.51 -22.42 -1.04
N GLN A 126 0.20 -22.22 -1.10
CA GLN A 126 -0.75 -23.26 -1.51
C GLN A 126 -0.51 -23.76 -2.94
N ARG A 127 -0.19 -22.85 -3.88
CA ARG A 127 0.16 -23.22 -5.27
C ARG A 127 1.52 -23.92 -5.38
N GLY A 128 2.45 -23.66 -4.47
CA GLY A 128 3.73 -24.36 -4.41
C GLY A 128 3.58 -25.80 -3.93
N LEU A 129 2.68 -26.03 -2.97
CA LEU A 129 2.38 -27.36 -2.44
C LEU A 129 1.62 -28.25 -3.43
N LEU A 130 0.67 -27.69 -4.19
CA LEU A 130 -0.10 -28.41 -5.22
C LEU A 130 0.69 -28.76 -6.48
N LYS A 131 1.95 -28.30 -6.61
CA LYS A 131 2.85 -28.59 -7.73
C LYS A 131 3.90 -29.66 -7.39
N GLN A 132 3.78 -30.31 -6.23
CA GLN A 132 4.68 -31.38 -5.79
C GLN A 132 4.09 -32.80 -5.96
N ASP A 133 2.88 -32.93 -6.51
CA ASP A 133 2.27 -34.19 -6.95
C ASP A 133 2.30 -34.34 -8.47
#